data_AF-A0A840S8S3-F1
#
_entry.id   AF-A0A840S8S3-F1
#
_cell.length_a   1.000
_cell.length_b   1.000
_cell.length_c   1.000
_cell.angle_alpha   90.00
_cell.angle_beta   90.00
_cell.angle_gamma   90.00
#
_symmetry.space_group_name_H-M   'P 1'
#
loop_
_entity.id
_entity.type
_entity.pdbx_description
1 polymer ?
#
loop_
_entity_poly.entity_id
_entity_poly.type
_entity_poly.pdbx_seq_one_letter_code
_entity_poly.pdbx_strand_id
1 'polypeptide(L)'
;MNFNVVNIIDLLKSVGEKEVRSALQEFECERNSEIEIFLKNNAIDFTKRKISVTHLILDDNGQIAAYFTLTHKPSNISSLSLSKSAIKTLSRYAILDRDSNSFNISAFLIAQFGKNSAYNGSRNISGNKLMDFCFEILESVQKQVGGGIAFLECEDKKQLLNFYQNENNRFRIFGERFSESEGKKYIQLLRFF
;
A
#
# COMPACT_ATOMS: atom_id res chain seq x y z
N MET A 1 0.47 0.19 25.43
CA MET A 1 0.66 1.00 24.23
C MET A 1 0.10 0.24 23.06
N ASN A 2 -1.05 0.67 22.59
CA ASN A 2 -1.73 0.11 21.44
C ASN A 2 -1.51 1.03 20.23
N PHE A 3 -1.72 0.48 19.04
CA PHE A 3 -1.70 1.24 17.80
C PHE A 3 -3.10 1.21 17.20
N ASN A 4 -3.56 2.37 16.77
CA ASN A 4 -4.86 2.54 16.13
C ASN A 4 -4.66 2.96 14.68
N VAL A 5 -5.41 2.32 13.78
CA VAL A 5 -5.45 2.69 12.37
C VAL A 5 -6.51 3.76 12.20
N VAL A 6 -6.11 4.94 11.72
CA VAL A 6 -6.99 6.08 11.53
C VAL A 6 -7.00 6.48 10.06
N ASN A 7 -8.19 6.52 9.46
CA ASN A 7 -8.35 7.06 8.11
C ASN A 7 -8.15 8.58 8.15
N ILE A 8 -7.28 9.11 7.28
CA ILE A 8 -6.97 10.54 7.28
C ILE A 8 -8.20 11.42 7.02
N ILE A 9 -9.22 10.94 6.30
CA ILE A 9 -10.49 11.66 6.10
C ILE A 9 -11.19 11.90 7.42
N ASP A 10 -11.25 10.88 8.27
CA ASP A 10 -11.95 10.98 9.55
C ASP A 10 -11.18 11.90 10.49
N LEU A 11 -9.84 11.87 10.45
CA LEU A 11 -9.00 12.80 11.19
C LEU A 11 -9.20 14.25 10.72
N LEU A 12 -9.26 14.48 9.40
CA LEU A 12 -9.55 15.80 8.83
C LEU A 12 -10.91 16.34 9.29
N LYS A 13 -11.93 15.49 9.42
CA LYS A 13 -13.25 15.87 9.94
C LYS A 13 -13.23 16.14 11.44
N SER A 14 -12.42 15.41 12.20
CA SER A 14 -12.44 15.48 13.67
C SER A 14 -11.65 16.65 14.22
N VAL A 15 -10.46 16.95 13.67
CA VAL A 15 -9.55 17.98 14.23
C VAL A 15 -9.24 19.13 13.28
N GLY A 16 -9.61 19.04 12.00
CA GLY A 16 -9.33 20.07 11.01
C GLY A 16 -8.03 19.85 10.24
N GLU A 17 -7.96 20.44 9.04
CA GLU A 17 -6.83 20.21 8.12
C GLU A 17 -5.51 20.82 8.60
N LYS A 18 -5.56 21.97 9.27
CA LYS A 18 -4.36 22.67 9.74
C LYS A 18 -3.61 21.80 10.75
N GLU A 19 -4.35 21.21 11.69
CA GLU A 19 -3.88 20.34 12.74
C GLU A 19 -3.29 19.05 12.16
N VAL A 20 -4.01 18.42 11.22
CA VAL A 20 -3.50 17.23 10.51
C VAL A 20 -2.21 17.57 9.76
N ARG A 21 -2.18 18.66 8.98
CA ARG A 21 -0.98 19.07 8.24
C ARG A 21 0.21 19.27 9.17
N SER A 22 0.00 19.92 10.33
CA SER A 22 1.04 20.10 11.33
C SER A 22 1.60 18.76 11.82
N ALA A 23 0.73 17.81 12.19
CA ALA A 23 1.15 16.49 12.63
C ALA A 23 1.92 15.70 11.55
N LEU A 24 1.51 15.82 10.28
CA LEU A 24 2.24 15.15 9.19
C LEU A 24 3.65 15.72 8.99
N GLN A 25 3.92 16.99 9.34
CA GLN A 25 5.26 17.57 9.22
C GLN A 25 6.28 16.94 10.18
N GLU A 26 5.82 16.34 11.28
CA GLU A 26 6.66 15.63 12.26
C GLU A 26 7.07 14.22 11.79
N PHE A 27 6.49 13.73 10.69
CA PHE A 27 6.86 12.44 10.14
C PHE A 27 8.22 12.51 9.46
N GLU A 28 9.09 11.54 9.73
CA GLU A 28 10.36 11.39 9.05
C GLU A 28 10.51 9.99 8.47
N CYS A 29 11.18 9.88 7.33
CA CYS A 29 11.57 8.58 6.79
C CYS A 29 13.01 8.61 6.25
N GLU A 30 13.97 8.44 7.15
CA GLU A 30 15.42 8.49 6.84
C GLU A 30 15.84 7.64 5.63
N ARG A 31 15.16 6.50 5.41
CA ARG A 31 15.53 5.53 4.36
C ARG A 31 14.95 5.85 3.00
N ASN A 32 13.89 6.66 2.93
CA ASN A 32 13.23 7.01 1.69
C ASN A 32 12.47 8.34 1.85
N SER A 33 13.05 9.42 1.32
CA SER A 33 12.46 10.76 1.36
C SER A 33 11.19 10.89 0.52
N GLU A 34 10.97 10.06 -0.51
CA GLU A 34 9.74 10.09 -1.33
C GLU A 34 8.52 9.71 -0.47
N ILE A 35 8.69 8.75 0.45
CA ILE A 35 7.65 8.35 1.42
C ILE A 35 7.30 9.52 2.34
N GLU A 36 8.30 10.26 2.81
CA GLU A 36 8.08 11.42 3.67
C GLU A 36 7.40 12.57 2.92
N ILE A 37 7.95 12.94 1.75
CA ILE A 37 7.44 14.02 0.90
C ILE A 37 5.99 13.73 0.51
N PHE A 38 5.67 12.49 0.13
CA PHE A 38 4.30 12.11 -0.20
C PHE A 38 3.35 12.37 0.97
N LEU A 39 3.71 11.94 2.18
CA LEU A 39 2.84 12.10 3.34
C LEU A 39 2.60 13.58 3.65
N LYS A 40 3.68 14.36 3.70
CA LYS A 40 3.66 15.80 4.04
C LYS A 40 2.89 16.64 3.02
N ASN A 41 3.06 16.35 1.73
CA ASN A 41 2.63 17.26 0.67
C ASN A 41 1.43 16.74 -0.15
N ASN A 42 1.27 15.42 -0.30
CA ASN A 42 0.32 14.85 -1.27
C ASN A 42 -0.84 14.09 -0.62
N ALA A 43 -0.63 13.44 0.52
CA ALA A 43 -1.60 12.52 1.12
C ALA A 43 -3.00 13.12 1.32
N ILE A 44 -3.08 14.34 1.86
CA ILE A 44 -4.36 15.05 2.10
C ILE A 44 -5.06 15.36 0.78
N ASP A 45 -4.34 15.95 -0.18
CA ASP A 45 -4.93 16.39 -1.45
C ASP A 45 -5.39 15.20 -2.29
N PHE A 46 -4.60 14.12 -2.31
CA PHE A 46 -4.95 12.88 -3.00
C PHE A 46 -6.18 12.24 -2.38
N THR A 47 -6.27 12.26 -1.05
CA THR A 47 -7.44 11.75 -0.33
C THR A 47 -8.70 12.57 -0.60
N LYS A 48 -8.62 13.90 -0.55
CA LYS A 48 -9.74 14.78 -0.90
C LYS A 48 -10.23 14.59 -2.34
N ARG A 49 -9.30 14.37 -3.26
CA ARG A 49 -9.58 14.09 -4.68
C ARG A 49 -9.99 12.65 -4.96
N LYS A 50 -10.00 11.78 -3.93
CA LYS A 50 -10.31 10.34 -4.04
C LYS A 50 -9.37 9.58 -4.98
N ILE A 51 -8.13 10.06 -5.13
CA ILE A 51 -7.09 9.39 -5.92
C ILE A 51 -6.53 8.20 -5.15
N SER A 52 -6.33 8.37 -3.85
CA SER A 52 -5.89 7.34 -2.92
C SER A 52 -6.35 7.70 -1.52
N VAL A 53 -6.32 6.75 -0.58
CA VAL A 53 -6.73 6.98 0.81
C VAL A 53 -5.59 6.59 1.74
N THR A 54 -5.11 7.56 2.52
CA THR A 54 -4.05 7.36 3.51
C THR A 54 -4.63 6.96 4.86
N HIS A 55 -4.02 5.96 5.48
CA HIS A 55 -4.30 5.51 6.84
C HIS A 55 -3.05 5.75 7.70
N LEU A 56 -3.23 6.46 8.81
CA LEU A 56 -2.18 6.74 9.79
C LEU A 56 -2.24 5.72 10.91
N ILE A 57 -1.08 5.31 11.40
CA ILE A 57 -0.98 4.45 12.57
C ILE A 57 -0.55 5.31 13.74
N LEU A 58 -1.50 5.58 14.63
CA LEU A 58 -1.30 6.42 15.79
C LEU A 58 -1.10 5.58 17.05
N ASP A 59 -0.22 6.03 17.93
CA ASP A 59 -0.16 5.49 19.28
C ASP A 59 -1.25 6.11 20.19
N ASP A 60 -1.27 5.71 21.46
CA ASP A 60 -2.21 6.21 22.46
C ASP A 60 -2.06 7.73 22.74
N ASN A 61 -0.93 8.34 22.37
CA ASN A 61 -0.67 9.79 22.51
C ASN A 61 -0.97 10.57 21.22
N GLY A 62 -1.41 9.90 20.15
CA GLY A 62 -1.64 10.50 18.84
C GLY A 62 -0.39 10.70 17.99
N GLN A 63 0.77 10.17 18.39
CA GLN A 63 1.98 10.22 17.57
C GLN A 63 1.89 9.26 16.38
N ILE A 64 2.33 9.70 15.21
CA ILE A 64 2.34 8.89 14.00
C ILE A 64 3.52 7.92 14.05
N ALA A 65 3.25 6.62 14.22
CA ALA A 65 4.27 5.58 14.19
C ALA A 65 4.57 5.08 12.76
N ALA A 66 3.56 5.13 11.89
CA ALA A 66 3.64 4.66 10.51
C ALA A 66 2.43 5.14 9.71
N TYR A 67 2.45 4.90 8.39
CA TYR A 67 1.28 5.05 7.54
C TYR A 67 1.31 4.08 6.36
N PHE A 68 0.14 3.87 5.76
CA PHE A 68 0.03 3.26 4.44
C PHE A 68 -1.05 3.95 3.62
N THR A 69 -0.91 3.90 2.29
CA THR A 69 -1.85 4.52 1.36
C THR A 69 -2.39 3.47 0.40
N LEU A 70 -3.71 3.42 0.25
CA LEU A 70 -4.41 2.48 -0.60
C LEU A 70 -5.04 3.19 -1.80
N THR A 71 -5.03 2.54 -2.96
CA THR A 71 -5.82 2.94 -4.12
C THR A 71 -6.20 1.71 -4.95
N HIS A 72 -6.99 1.90 -6.00
CA HIS A 72 -7.27 0.86 -6.98
C HIS A 72 -6.37 1.05 -8.19
N LYS A 73 -5.72 -0.03 -8.63
CA LYS A 73 -5.01 -0.04 -9.92
C LYS A 73 -5.77 -0.98 -10.86
N PRO A 74 -6.54 -0.46 -11.83
CA PRO A 74 -6.99 -1.28 -12.93
C PRO A 74 -5.75 -1.74 -13.71
N SER A 75 -5.65 -3.03 -13.99
CA SER A 75 -4.55 -3.58 -14.76
C SER A 75 -5.07 -4.64 -15.71
N ASN A 76 -4.63 -4.56 -16.96
CA ASN A 76 -4.91 -5.55 -17.98
C ASN A 76 -3.66 -6.41 -18.14
N ILE A 77 -3.75 -7.68 -17.74
CA ILE A 77 -2.63 -8.62 -17.86
C ILE A 77 -2.93 -9.57 -19.00
N SER A 78 -2.13 -9.51 -20.08
CA SER A 78 -2.23 -10.47 -21.18
C SER A 78 -2.05 -11.90 -20.66
N SER A 79 -2.97 -12.80 -21.03
CA SER A 79 -2.83 -14.21 -20.66
C SER A 79 -1.64 -14.89 -21.36
N LEU A 80 -1.18 -14.32 -22.48
CA LEU A 80 -0.07 -14.85 -23.28
C LEU A 80 1.29 -14.73 -22.58
N SER A 81 1.44 -13.76 -21.67
CA SER A 81 2.68 -13.57 -20.91
C SER A 81 2.72 -14.39 -19.60
N LEU A 82 1.67 -15.19 -19.32
CA LEU A 82 1.51 -15.89 -18.07
C LEU A 82 1.67 -17.40 -18.21
N SER A 83 2.22 -18.04 -17.17
CA SER A 83 2.25 -19.50 -17.08
C SER A 83 0.85 -20.08 -16.85
N LYS A 84 0.62 -21.34 -17.20
CA LYS A 84 -0.67 -22.03 -16.96
C LYS A 84 -1.09 -22.00 -15.49
N SER A 85 -0.14 -22.05 -14.54
CA SER A 85 -0.42 -21.97 -13.10
C SER A 85 -0.81 -20.55 -12.66
N ALA A 86 -0.19 -19.52 -13.24
CA ALA A 86 -0.56 -18.12 -13.03
C ALA A 86 -1.96 -17.83 -13.61
N ILE A 87 -2.26 -18.31 -14.83
CA ILE A 87 -3.59 -18.23 -15.45
C ILE A 87 -4.64 -18.90 -14.56
N LYS A 88 -4.40 -20.13 -14.08
CA LYS A 88 -5.31 -20.84 -13.17
C LYS A 88 -5.56 -20.06 -11.89
N THR A 89 -4.52 -19.43 -11.34
CA THR A 89 -4.62 -18.63 -10.11
C THR A 89 -5.44 -17.37 -10.34
N LEU A 90 -5.15 -16.61 -11.41
CA LEU A 90 -5.86 -15.38 -11.77
C LEU A 90 -7.31 -15.63 -12.15
N SER A 91 -7.61 -16.74 -12.82
CA SER A 91 -8.99 -17.10 -13.21
C SER A 91 -9.92 -17.29 -12.00
N ARG A 92 -9.39 -17.38 -10.77
CA ARG A 92 -10.21 -17.38 -9.54
C ARG A 92 -10.67 -15.99 -9.12
N TYR A 93 -9.98 -14.93 -9.58
CA TYR A 93 -10.15 -13.57 -9.10
C TYR A 93 -10.40 -12.55 -10.23
N ALA A 94 -10.25 -12.96 -11.49
CA ALA A 94 -10.44 -12.12 -12.66
C ALA A 94 -11.06 -12.93 -13.80
N ILE A 95 -11.83 -12.23 -14.64
CA ILE A 95 -12.45 -12.81 -15.83
C ILE A 95 -11.50 -12.58 -17.01
N LEU A 96 -11.22 -13.65 -17.76
CA LEU A 96 -10.51 -13.56 -19.02
C LEU A 96 -11.44 -12.92 -20.06
N ASP A 97 -11.04 -11.76 -20.55
CA ASP A 97 -11.59 -11.20 -21.78
C ASP A 97 -11.03 -12.02 -22.95
N ARG A 98 -11.92 -12.71 -23.66
CA ARG A 98 -11.55 -13.61 -24.76
C ARG A 98 -11.21 -12.84 -26.04
N ASP A 99 -11.71 -11.63 -26.18
CA ASP A 99 -11.50 -10.82 -27.38
C ASP A 99 -10.10 -10.19 -27.33
N SER A 100 -9.68 -9.69 -26.16
CA SER A 100 -8.32 -9.17 -25.94
C SER A 100 -7.32 -10.23 -25.44
N ASN A 101 -7.79 -11.45 -25.17
CA ASN A 101 -7.05 -12.54 -24.55
C ASN A 101 -6.30 -12.13 -23.25
N SER A 102 -6.96 -11.33 -22.41
CA SER A 102 -6.34 -10.73 -21.22
C SER A 102 -7.26 -10.69 -20.00
N PHE A 103 -6.65 -10.71 -18.82
CA PHE A 103 -7.36 -10.61 -17.55
C PHE A 103 -7.49 -9.14 -17.16
N ASN A 104 -8.73 -8.68 -17.00
CA ASN A 104 -9.01 -7.40 -16.36
C ASN A 104 -8.97 -7.60 -14.83
N ILE A 105 -7.90 -7.13 -14.22
CA ILE A 105 -7.66 -7.26 -12.79
C ILE A 105 -7.88 -5.90 -12.15
N SER A 106 -8.79 -5.86 -11.18
CA SER A 106 -8.87 -4.78 -10.21
C SER A 106 -8.05 -5.19 -8.99
N ALA A 107 -6.85 -4.64 -8.88
CA ALA A 107 -5.99 -4.87 -7.72
C ALA A 107 -6.06 -3.69 -6.76
N PHE A 108 -6.06 -3.99 -5.47
CA PHE A 108 -5.80 -2.98 -4.44
C PHE A 108 -4.30 -2.68 -4.43
N LEU A 109 -3.94 -1.47 -4.82
CA LEU A 109 -2.56 -1.00 -4.76
C LEU A 109 -2.26 -0.43 -3.37
N ILE A 110 -1.26 -1.01 -2.71
CA ILE A 110 -0.57 -0.38 -1.57
C ILE A 110 0.44 0.60 -2.18
N ALA A 111 0.00 1.85 -2.35
CA ALA A 111 0.74 2.87 -3.08
C ALA A 111 1.91 3.44 -2.26
N GLN A 112 1.74 3.49 -0.94
CA GLN A 112 2.78 3.94 -0.01
C GLN A 112 2.73 3.10 1.25
N PHE A 113 3.89 2.85 1.84
CA PHE A 113 4.04 2.04 3.03
C PHE A 113 5.28 2.48 3.79
N GLY A 114 5.09 3.26 4.86
CA GLY A 114 6.16 3.98 5.53
C GLY A 114 6.09 3.85 7.04
N LYS A 115 7.26 3.73 7.68
CA LYS A 115 7.40 3.88 9.13
C LYS A 115 8.04 5.21 9.46
N ASN A 116 7.59 5.84 10.54
CA ASN A 116 8.18 7.08 11.02
C ASN A 116 9.51 6.79 11.75
N SER A 117 10.62 7.32 11.26
CA SER A 117 11.93 7.22 11.93
C SER A 117 12.06 8.14 13.14
N ALA A 118 11.32 9.25 13.18
CA ALA A 118 11.27 10.18 14.30
C ALA A 118 10.34 9.71 15.45
N TYR A 119 9.63 8.60 15.27
CA TYR A 119 8.73 8.08 16.29
C TYR A 119 9.51 7.63 17.53
N ASN A 120 9.18 8.22 18.68
CA ASN A 120 9.90 8.05 19.94
C ASN A 120 9.06 7.36 21.04
N GLY A 121 7.91 6.79 20.68
CA GLY A 121 7.07 6.05 21.62
C GLY A 121 7.76 4.79 22.17
N SER A 122 7.30 4.32 23.33
CA SER A 122 7.94 3.24 24.10
C SER A 122 8.04 1.88 23.39
N ARG A 123 7.25 1.66 22.32
CA ARG A 123 7.28 0.45 21.51
C ARG A 123 7.24 0.79 20.03
N ASN A 124 8.15 0.21 19.26
CA ASN A 124 8.17 0.33 17.80
C ASN A 124 7.18 -0.63 17.15
N ILE A 125 6.41 -0.15 16.18
CA ILE A 125 5.61 -1.02 15.32
C ILE A 125 6.51 -1.84 14.39
N SER A 126 6.30 -3.15 14.30
CA SER A 126 7.01 -3.98 13.32
C SER A 126 6.42 -3.79 11.92
N GLY A 127 7.23 -4.01 10.87
CA GLY A 127 6.73 -3.93 9.50
C GLY A 127 5.60 -4.92 9.23
N ASN A 128 5.68 -6.13 9.80
CA ASN A 128 4.62 -7.13 9.66
C ASN A 128 3.33 -6.67 10.35
N LYS A 129 3.41 -6.08 11.54
CA LYS A 129 2.21 -5.56 12.22
C LYS A 129 1.56 -4.42 11.43
N LEU A 130 2.36 -3.56 10.79
CA LEU A 130 1.85 -2.54 9.88
C LEU A 130 1.17 -3.14 8.65
N MET A 131 1.70 -4.24 8.11
CA MET A 131 1.09 -4.96 6.99
C MET A 131 -0.21 -5.66 7.42
N ASP A 132 -0.28 -6.21 8.64
CA ASP A 132 -1.50 -6.79 9.19
C ASP A 132 -2.63 -5.76 9.25
N PHE A 133 -2.34 -4.53 9.73
CA PHE A 133 -3.29 -3.43 9.70
C PHE A 133 -3.75 -3.06 8.29
N CYS A 134 -2.84 -3.07 7.32
CA CYS A 134 -3.19 -2.86 5.92
C CYS A 134 -4.15 -3.94 5.41
N PHE A 135 -3.90 -5.21 5.71
CA PHE A 135 -4.77 -6.31 5.31
C PHE A 135 -6.12 -6.31 6.02
N GLU A 136 -6.19 -5.94 7.30
CA GLU A 136 -7.46 -5.79 8.03
C GLU A 136 -8.38 -4.77 7.32
N ILE A 137 -7.84 -3.65 6.86
CA ILE A 137 -8.58 -2.67 6.05
C ILE A 137 -8.99 -3.26 4.70
N LEU A 138 -8.07 -3.90 3.98
CA LEU A 138 -8.36 -4.48 2.67
C LEU A 138 -9.42 -5.58 2.75
N GLU A 139 -9.39 -6.45 3.76
CA GLU A 139 -10.41 -7.48 3.98
C GLU A 139 -11.79 -6.88 4.25
N SER A 140 -11.86 -5.74 4.95
CA SER A 140 -13.12 -4.99 5.13
C SER A 140 -13.65 -4.46 3.80
N VAL A 141 -12.78 -3.86 2.98
CA VAL A 141 -13.14 -3.35 1.65
C VAL A 141 -13.60 -4.50 0.73
N GLN A 142 -12.91 -5.63 0.75
CA GLN A 142 -13.26 -6.81 -0.05
C GLN A 142 -14.64 -7.35 0.25
N LYS A 143 -15.06 -7.35 1.51
CA LYS A 143 -16.41 -7.77 1.90
C LYS A 143 -17.49 -6.87 1.31
N GLN A 144 -17.17 -5.62 0.98
CA GLN A 144 -18.13 -4.66 0.45
C GLN A 144 -18.17 -4.62 -1.07
N VAL A 145 -17.01 -4.70 -1.74
CA VAL A 145 -16.90 -4.47 -3.19
C VAL A 145 -16.21 -5.59 -3.97
N GLY A 146 -15.76 -6.64 -3.30
CA GLY A 146 -14.94 -7.70 -3.90
C GLY A 146 -13.50 -7.26 -4.18
N GLY A 147 -12.82 -8.03 -5.02
CA GLY A 147 -11.39 -7.88 -5.31
C GLY A 147 -10.54 -8.87 -4.50
N GLY A 148 -9.66 -9.63 -5.17
CA GLY A 148 -8.92 -10.73 -4.53
C GLY A 148 -7.41 -10.54 -4.50
N ILE A 149 -6.93 -9.35 -4.88
CA ILE A 149 -5.53 -9.13 -5.22
C ILE A 149 -5.05 -7.84 -4.57
N ALA A 150 -3.99 -7.93 -3.76
CA ALA A 150 -3.17 -6.80 -3.34
C ALA A 150 -1.94 -6.71 -4.24
N PHE A 151 -1.57 -5.49 -4.59
CA PHE A 151 -0.47 -5.16 -5.48
C PHE A 151 0.42 -4.11 -4.83
N LEU A 152 1.74 -4.22 -5.02
CA LEU A 152 2.69 -3.18 -4.67
C LEU A 152 3.90 -3.19 -5.59
N GLU A 153 4.62 -2.07 -5.62
CA GLU A 153 5.92 -1.93 -6.27
C GLU A 153 6.95 -1.56 -5.20
N CYS A 154 8.14 -2.14 -5.26
CA CYS A 154 9.24 -1.76 -4.39
C CYS A 154 10.56 -1.67 -5.16
N GLU A 155 11.52 -0.93 -4.61
CA GLU A 155 12.88 -0.94 -5.14
C GLU A 155 13.48 -2.36 -5.12
N ASP A 156 14.38 -2.65 -6.06
CA ASP A 156 15.10 -3.93 -6.14
C ASP A 156 16.16 -4.05 -5.03
N LYS A 157 15.68 -4.21 -3.79
CA LYS A 157 16.48 -4.34 -2.56
C LYS A 157 16.13 -5.64 -1.85
N LYS A 158 17.14 -6.47 -1.58
CA LYS A 158 16.98 -7.78 -0.92
C LYS A 158 16.19 -7.70 0.40
N GLN A 159 16.38 -6.65 1.21
CA GLN A 159 15.64 -6.50 2.46
C GLN A 159 14.14 -6.27 2.23
N LEU A 160 13.76 -5.52 1.19
CA LEU A 160 12.36 -5.28 0.84
C LEU A 160 11.71 -6.55 0.29
N LEU A 161 12.40 -7.26 -0.61
CA LEU A 161 11.91 -8.53 -1.14
C LEU A 161 11.72 -9.56 -0.03
N ASN A 162 12.70 -9.73 0.86
CA ASN A 162 12.57 -10.61 2.02
C ASN A 162 11.39 -10.20 2.92
N PHE A 163 11.16 -8.91 3.12
CA PHE A 163 10.04 -8.41 3.90
C PHE A 163 8.69 -8.74 3.26
N TYR A 164 8.50 -8.40 1.97
CA TYR A 164 7.22 -8.60 1.31
C TYR A 164 6.91 -10.08 1.03
N GLN A 165 7.94 -10.91 0.78
CA GLN A 165 7.78 -12.33 0.44
C GLN A 165 7.78 -13.27 1.65
N ASN A 166 7.94 -12.76 2.88
CA ASN A 166 7.94 -13.60 4.09
C ASN A 166 6.61 -14.33 4.30
N GLU A 167 6.59 -15.28 5.23
CA GLU A 167 5.41 -16.12 5.52
C GLU A 167 4.18 -15.33 6.02
N ASN A 168 4.38 -14.13 6.58
CA ASN A 168 3.31 -13.25 7.02
C ASN A 168 2.66 -12.53 5.83
N ASN A 169 3.49 -11.91 5.01
CA ASN A 169 3.08 -10.97 3.98
C ASN A 169 2.76 -11.67 2.65
N ARG A 170 3.46 -12.77 2.33
CA ARG A 170 3.15 -13.72 1.24
C ARG A 170 3.02 -13.12 -0.16
N PHE A 171 3.62 -11.97 -0.40
CA PHE A 171 3.69 -11.42 -1.76
C PHE A 171 4.60 -12.28 -2.64
N ARG A 172 4.34 -12.26 -3.94
CA ARG A 172 5.14 -12.94 -4.97
C ARG A 172 5.48 -11.96 -6.07
N ILE A 173 6.71 -12.03 -6.55
CA ILE A 173 7.15 -11.27 -7.72
C ILE A 173 6.33 -11.72 -8.94
N PHE A 174 5.86 -10.76 -9.73
CA PHE A 174 5.15 -11.05 -10.98
C PHE A 174 5.65 -10.23 -12.17
N GLY A 175 6.46 -9.20 -11.93
CA GLY A 175 6.92 -8.31 -12.98
C GLY A 175 7.94 -7.30 -12.49
N GLU A 176 8.37 -6.46 -13.42
CA GLU A 176 9.32 -5.39 -13.21
C GLU A 176 8.85 -4.18 -14.01
N ARG A 177 9.07 -2.98 -13.47
CA ARG A 177 8.78 -1.72 -14.15
C ARG A 177 10.01 -0.82 -14.08
N PHE A 178 10.41 -0.26 -15.21
CA PHE A 178 11.40 0.81 -15.23
C PHE A 178 10.66 2.17 -15.20
N SER A 179 11.03 3.03 -14.26
CA SER A 179 10.53 4.41 -14.16
C SER A 179 11.55 5.32 -14.83
N GLU A 180 11.27 5.76 -16.06
CA GLU A 180 12.17 6.65 -16.81
C GLU A 180 12.38 7.99 -16.09
N SER A 181 11.32 8.54 -15.49
CA SER A 181 11.37 9.81 -14.76
C SER A 181 12.28 9.76 -13.52
N GLU A 182 12.42 8.59 -12.91
CA GLU A 182 13.24 8.39 -11.72
C GLU A 182 14.57 7.67 -12.03
N GLY A 183 14.74 7.16 -13.25
CA GLY A 183 15.86 6.30 -13.62
C GLY A 183 15.97 5.03 -12.77
N LYS A 184 14.84 4.53 -12.23
CA LYS A 184 14.81 3.44 -11.24
C LYS A 184 14.02 2.24 -11.73
N LYS A 185 14.50 1.04 -11.37
CA LYS A 185 13.79 -0.22 -11.55
C LYS A 185 12.99 -0.55 -10.28
N TYR A 186 11.73 -0.88 -10.49
CA TYR A 186 10.80 -1.37 -9.47
C TYR A 186 10.46 -2.83 -9.72
N ILE A 187 10.49 -3.63 -8.65
CA ILE A 187 9.96 -4.99 -8.65
C ILE A 187 8.48 -4.92 -8.30
N GLN A 188 7.68 -5.60 -9.11
CA GLN A 188 6.25 -5.64 -8.96
C GLN A 188 5.83 -6.92 -8.23
N LEU A 189 5.06 -6.79 -7.16
CA LEU A 189 4.62 -7.91 -6.33
C LEU A 189 3.10 -7.98 -6.18
N LEU A 190 2.56 -9.20 -6.16
CA LEU A 190 1.14 -9.48 -5.94
C LEU A 190 0.95 -10.45 -4.78
N ARG A 191 -0.15 -10.29 -4.07
CA ARG A 191 -0.67 -11.23 -3.08
C ARG A 191 -2.13 -11.52 -3.39
N PHE A 192 -2.47 -12.79 -3.40
CA PHE A 192 -3.86 -13.24 -3.44
C PHE A 192 -4.38 -13.38 -2.01
N PHE A 193 -5.61 -12.95 -1.77
CA PHE A 193 -6.32 -13.20 -0.51
C PHE A 193 -6.87 -14.62 -0.46
#